data_AF-A0A9P7F7C9-F1
#
_entry.id   AF-A0A9P7F7C9-F1
#
_cell.length_a   1.000
_cell.length_b   1.000
_cell.length_c   1.000
_cell.angle_alpha   90.00
_cell.angle_beta   90.00
_cell.angle_gamma   90.00
#
_symmetry.space_group_name_H-M   'P 1'
#
loop_
_entity.id
_entity.type
_entity.pdbx_description
1 polymer ?
#
loop_
_entity_poly.entity_id
_entity_poly.type
_entity_poly.pdbx_seq_one_letter_code
_entity_poly.pdbx_strand_id
1 'polypeptide(L)'
;VIWLGDFNRHHPMWELANNTHLFTAANLDAAGTLINLLALYNMIQVLPPGIATLEASNTKNLTRPDNVFCSDRMEQVFTQCEVMYHLRP
;
A
#
# COMPACT_ATOMS: atom_id res chain seq x y z
N VAL A 1 2.81 11.14 -12.98
CA VAL A 1 1.47 10.74 -12.49
C VAL A 1 1.61 10.23 -11.08
N ILE A 2 0.63 10.51 -10.20
CA ILE A 2 0.60 10.01 -8.83
C ILE A 2 -0.76 9.31 -8.63
N TRP A 3 -0.75 8.10 -8.09
CA TRP A 3 -1.93 7.39 -7.60
C TRP A 3 -1.83 7.28 -6.10
N LEU A 4 -2.83 7.80 -5.38
CA LEU A 4 -2.87 7.76 -3.93
C LEU A 4 -4.29 7.50 -3.43
N GLY A 5 -4.39 6.79 -2.32
CA GLY A 5 -5.65 6.56 -1.62
C GLY A 5 -5.77 5.14 -1.08
N ASP A 6 -6.99 4.80 -0.67
CA ASP A 6 -7.37 3.48 -0.19
C ASP A 6 -7.61 2.55 -1.40
N PHE A 7 -6.71 1.59 -1.60
CA PHE A 7 -6.85 0.56 -2.62
C PHE A 7 -7.59 -0.68 -2.08
N ASN A 8 -7.61 -0.83 -0.75
CA ASN A 8 -8.12 -1.99 -0.03
C ASN A 8 -7.65 -3.32 -0.64
N ARG A 9 -6.34 -3.43 -0.93
CA ARG A 9 -5.69 -4.64 -1.42
C ARG A 9 -4.62 -5.09 -0.44
N HIS A 10 -4.53 -6.40 -0.21
CA HIS A 10 -3.55 -6.99 0.71
C HIS A 10 -2.58 -7.88 -0.06
N HIS A 11 -1.29 -7.56 0.02
CA HIS A 11 -0.24 -8.32 -0.66
C HIS A 11 1.10 -8.19 0.10
N PRO A 12 1.94 -9.23 0.13
CA PRO A 12 3.24 -9.20 0.81
C PRO A 12 4.20 -8.09 0.35
N MET A 13 3.98 -7.52 -0.84
CA MET A 13 4.79 -6.42 -1.37
C MET A 13 4.71 -5.14 -0.54
N TRP A 14 3.60 -4.91 0.17
CA TRP A 14 3.38 -3.67 0.91
C TRP A 14 2.84 -3.87 2.32
N GLU A 15 2.13 -4.96 2.56
CA GLU A 15 1.64 -5.30 3.90
C GLU A 15 2.75 -5.64 4.89
N LEU A 16 2.41 -5.57 6.17
CA LEU A 16 3.26 -6.10 7.22
C LEU A 16 3.41 -7.62 7.08
N ALA A 17 4.63 -8.13 7.27
CA ALA A 17 4.94 -9.55 7.13
C ALA A 17 4.17 -10.46 8.10
N ASN A 18 3.69 -9.91 9.23
CA ASN A 18 2.88 -10.63 10.21
C ASN A 18 1.40 -10.76 9.83
N ASN A 19 0.93 -10.07 8.78
CA ASN A 19 -0.44 -10.14 8.28
C ASN A 19 -0.67 -11.35 7.34
N THR A 20 -0.06 -12.50 7.64
CA THR A 20 -0.13 -13.69 6.78
C THR A 20 -1.56 -14.19 6.57
N HIS A 21 -2.45 -13.96 7.53
CA HIS A 21 -3.89 -14.26 7.43
C HIS A 21 -4.61 -13.45 6.36
N LEU A 22 -4.05 -12.32 5.90
CA LEU A 22 -4.60 -11.50 4.82
C LEU A 22 -4.19 -12.01 3.44
N PHE A 23 -3.22 -12.91 3.32
CA PHE A 23 -2.72 -13.42 2.03
C PHE A 23 -3.51 -14.64 1.53
N THR A 24 -4.84 -14.53 1.58
CA THR A 24 -5.74 -15.53 1.00
C THR A 24 -5.67 -15.48 -0.53
N ALA A 25 -6.01 -16.58 -1.21
CA ALA A 25 -6.03 -16.62 -2.67
C ALA A 25 -6.88 -15.48 -3.28
N ALA A 26 -8.06 -15.21 -2.70
CA ALA A 26 -8.93 -14.14 -3.14
C ALA A 26 -8.29 -12.74 -3.01
N ASN A 27 -7.58 -12.47 -1.91
CA ASN A 27 -6.90 -11.20 -1.71
C ASN A 27 -5.68 -11.05 -2.63
N LEU A 28 -4.94 -12.13 -2.88
CA LEU A 28 -3.81 -12.13 -3.80
C LEU A 28 -4.26 -11.92 -5.25
N ASP A 29 -5.33 -12.59 -5.68
CA ASP A 29 -5.92 -12.40 -7.02
C ASP A 29 -6.43 -10.97 -7.19
N ALA A 30 -7.10 -10.42 -6.18
CA ALA A 30 -7.51 -9.03 -6.16
C ALA A 30 -6.27 -8.10 -6.26
N ALA A 31 -5.24 -8.31 -5.46
CA ALA A 31 -4.03 -7.50 -5.55
C ALA A 31 -3.33 -7.62 -6.91
N GLY A 32 -3.45 -8.76 -7.59
CA GLY A 32 -2.90 -9.02 -8.92
C GLY A 32 -3.33 -8.01 -9.98
N THR A 33 -4.61 -7.56 -9.97
CA THR A 33 -5.05 -6.49 -10.88
C THR A 33 -4.26 -5.20 -10.66
N LEU A 34 -4.07 -4.80 -9.40
CA LEU A 34 -3.30 -3.60 -9.08
C LEU A 34 -1.83 -3.76 -9.49
N ILE A 35 -1.21 -4.90 -9.16
CA ILE A 35 0.18 -5.19 -9.53
C ILE A 35 0.39 -5.12 -11.05
N ASN A 36 -0.53 -5.68 -11.83
CA ASN A 36 -0.46 -5.64 -13.29
C ASN A 36 -0.55 -4.20 -13.82
N LEU A 37 -1.40 -3.35 -13.22
CA LEU A 37 -1.50 -1.94 -13.58
C LEU A 37 -0.23 -1.17 -13.20
N LEU A 38 0.31 -1.41 -12.01
CA LEU A 38 1.56 -0.77 -11.57
C LEU A 38 2.71 -1.11 -12.53
N ALA A 39 2.82 -2.38 -12.94
CA ALA A 39 3.82 -2.81 -13.91
C ALA A 39 3.58 -2.20 -15.29
N LEU A 40 2.34 -2.20 -15.79
CA LEU A 40 1.99 -1.67 -17.11
C LEU A 40 2.33 -0.18 -17.25
N TYR A 41 2.16 0.59 -16.18
CA TYR A 41 2.39 2.04 -16.19
C TYR A 41 3.73 2.46 -15.55
N ASN A 42 4.63 1.52 -15.27
CA ASN A 42 5.92 1.77 -14.60
C ASN A 42 5.76 2.61 -13.32
N MET A 43 4.82 2.20 -12.47
CA MET A 43 4.53 2.86 -11.22
C MET A 43 5.41 2.32 -10.10
N ILE A 44 6.06 3.23 -9.38
CA ILE A 44 6.95 2.99 -8.25
C ILE A 44 6.17 3.28 -6.96
N GLN A 45 6.33 2.41 -5.97
CA GLN A 45 5.76 2.60 -4.65
C GLN A 45 6.59 3.60 -3.85
N VAL A 46 5.97 4.72 -3.47
CA VAL A 46 6.66 5.83 -2.80
C VAL A 46 6.68 5.65 -1.29
N LEU A 47 5.56 5.19 -0.71
CA LEU A 47 5.52 4.89 0.72
C LEU A 47 6.31 3.59 0.97
N PRO A 48 7.36 3.58 1.81
CA PRO A 48 8.19 2.40 2.03
C PRO A 48 7.37 1.17 2.50
N PRO A 49 7.73 -0.05 2.10
CA PRO A 49 7.03 -1.28 2.50
C PRO A 49 7.05 -1.47 4.03
N GLY A 50 6.05 -2.18 4.57
CA GLY A 50 5.99 -2.49 6.00
C GLY A 50 5.56 -1.33 6.91
N ILE A 51 5.01 -0.25 6.35
CA ILE A 51 4.38 0.84 7.11
C ILE A 51 2.86 0.66 7.04
N ALA A 52 2.22 0.44 8.19
CA ALA A 52 0.76 0.37 8.27
C ALA A 52 0.15 1.78 8.13
N THR A 53 -0.99 1.86 7.43
CA THR A 53 -1.75 3.10 7.22
C THR A 53 -3.07 3.10 7.99
N LEU A 54 -3.55 1.92 8.39
CA LEU A 54 -4.80 1.75 9.13
C LEU A 54 -4.57 0.86 10.37
N GLU A 55 -5.22 1.22 11.47
CA GLU A 55 -5.40 0.34 12.62
C GLU A 55 -6.89 0.01 12.74
N ALA A 56 -7.25 -1.27 12.62
CA ALA A 56 -8.64 -1.68 12.75
C ALA A 56 -9.16 -1.43 14.17
N SER A 57 -10.27 -0.69 14.32
CA SER A 57 -10.77 -0.25 15.63
C SER A 57 -11.01 -1.38 16.63
N ASN A 58 -11.52 -2.53 16.16
CA ASN A 58 -11.93 -3.64 17.00
C ASN A 58 -10.78 -4.60 17.34
N THR A 59 -9.97 -4.97 16.35
CA THR A 59 -8.92 -5.99 16.51
C THR A 59 -7.56 -5.39 16.82
N LYS A 60 -7.40 -4.07 16.66
CA LYS A 60 -6.11 -3.36 16.71
C LYS A 60 -5.10 -3.88 15.68
N ASN A 61 -5.58 -4.61 14.67
CA ASN A 61 -4.73 -5.10 13.61
C ASN A 61 -4.25 -3.91 12.77
N LEU A 62 -2.94 -3.84 12.58
CA LEU A 62 -2.32 -2.85 11.72
C LEU A 62 -2.29 -3.39 10.30
N THR A 63 -2.88 -2.66 9.36
CA THR A 63 -2.95 -3.03 7.94
C THR A 63 -2.55 -1.85 7.06
N ARG A 64 -2.33 -2.14 5.78
CA ARG A 64 -1.96 -1.13 4.79
C ARG A 64 -2.87 -1.17 3.55
N PRO A 65 -4.12 -0.74 3.70
CA PRO A 65 -5.03 -0.58 2.56
C PRO A 65 -4.67 0.65 1.70
N ASP A 66 -4.06 1.69 2.29
CA ASP A 66 -3.65 2.90 1.58
C ASP A 66 -2.25 2.77 0.98
N ASN A 67 -2.08 3.32 -0.22
CA ASN A 67 -0.78 3.38 -0.87
C ASN A 67 -0.58 4.69 -1.62
N VAL A 68 0.69 4.98 -1.89
CA VAL A 68 1.13 6.07 -2.78
C VAL A 68 2.07 5.47 -3.82
N PHE A 69 1.68 5.60 -5.08
CA PHE A 69 2.48 5.19 -6.23
C PHE A 69 2.72 6.40 -7.13
N CYS A 70 3.87 6.44 -7.79
CA CYS A 70 4.18 7.47 -8.77
C CYS A 70 4.83 6.88 -10.02
N SER A 71 4.68 7.55 -11.16
CA SER A 71 5.47 7.19 -12.35
C SER A 71 6.96 7.40 -12.08
N ASP A 72 7.82 6.56 -12.66
CA ASP A 72 9.29 6.68 -12.65
C ASP A 72 9.84 8.13 -12.68
N ARG A 73 9.35 8.98 -13.58
CA ARG A 73 9.80 10.38 -13.72
C ARG A 73 9.51 11.27 -12.52
N MET A 74 8.55 10.89 -11.68
CA MET A 74 8.15 11.64 -10.49
C MET A 74 8.89 11.20 -9.24
N GLU A 75 9.52 10.02 -9.23
CA GLU A 75 10.17 9.45 -8.05
C GLU A 75 11.18 10.44 -7.45
N GLN A 76 12.01 11.06 -8.29
CA GLN A 76 13.06 12.01 -7.87
C GLN A 76 12.51 13.31 -7.26
N VAL A 77 11.21 13.59 -7.41
CA VAL A 77 10.57 14.78 -6.85
C VAL A 77 10.07 14.53 -5.42
N PHE A 78 9.88 13.27 -5.03
CA PHE A 78 9.50 12.94 -3.66
C PHE A 78 10.69 13.05 -2.72
N THR A 79 10.62 13.94 -1.74
CA THR A 79 11.62 14.06 -0.68
C THR A 79 11.32 13.13 0.50
N GLN A 80 10.03 12.90 0.79
CA GLN A 80 9.56 12.08 1.89
C GLN A 80 8.13 11.61 1.64
N CYS A 81 7.80 10.40 2.11
CA CYS A 81 6.44 9.89 2.17
C CYS A 81 6.29 9.06 3.45
N GLU A 82 5.44 9.53 4.35
CA GLU A 82 5.29 8.96 5.69
C GLU A 82 3.83 8.94 6.14
N VAL A 83 3.54 8.13 7.17
CA VAL A 83 2.21 8.05 7.77
C VAL A 83 2.18 8.92 9.03
N MET A 84 1.25 9.88 9.06
CA MET A 84 1.02 10.70 10.25
C MET A 84 0.05 10.02 11.22
N TYR A 85 0.56 9.10 12.04
CA TYR A 85 -0.25 8.31 12.98
C TYR A 85 -1.07 9.10 14.00
N HIS A 86 -0.76 10.38 14.22
CA HIS A 86 -1.48 11.25 15.16
C HIS A 86 -2.71 11.92 14.54
N LEU A 87 -2.91 11.81 13.21
CA LEU A 87 -4.05 12.36 12.48
C LEU A 87 -5.12 11.30 12.17
N ARG A 88 -5.14 10.20 12.93
CA ARG A 88 -6.16 9.16 12.77
C ARG A 88 -7.56 9.76 13.00
N PRO A 89 -8.58 9.38 12.20
CA PRO A 89 -9.97 9.67 12.53
C PRO A 89 -10.38 9.08 13.89
#